data_AF-A0A419WKG2-F1
#
_entry.id   AF-A0A419WKG2-F1
#
_cell.length_a   1.000
_cell.length_b   1.000
_cell.length_c   1.000
_cell.angle_alpha   90.00
_cell.angle_beta   90.00
_cell.angle_gamma   90.00
#
_symmetry.space_group_name_H-M   'P 1'
#
loop_
_entity.id
_entity.type
_entity.pdbx_description
1 polymer ?
#
loop_
_entity_poly.entity_id
_entity_poly.type
_entity_poly.pdbx_seq_one_letter_code
_entity_poly.pdbx_strand_id
1 'polypeptide(L)' 'MNDATVPTNDENEDDETDEANLGVGIAIGVSIGVAIGTASDNLALWLPVGVALGVAVGAGWNARE' A
#
# COMPACT_ATOMS: atom_id res chain seq x y z
N MET A 1 -44.30 7.50 -14.87
CA MET A 1 -43.87 6.66 -13.72
C MET A 1 -42.58 5.99 -14.09
N ASN A 2 -41.45 6.57 -13.69
CA ASN A 2 -40.15 5.92 -13.49
C ASN A 2 -39.11 7.02 -13.26
N ASP A 3 -39.26 7.65 -12.09
CA ASP A 3 -38.15 8.28 -11.38
C ASP A 3 -37.24 7.13 -10.92
N ALA A 4 -36.34 6.71 -11.82
CA ALA A 4 -35.21 5.90 -11.47
C ALA A 4 -34.05 6.86 -11.27
N THR A 5 -34.08 7.62 -10.17
CA THR A 5 -32.86 8.16 -9.61
C THR A 5 -32.01 6.96 -9.23
N VAL A 6 -31.17 6.54 -10.16
CA VAL A 6 -30.05 5.64 -9.90
C VAL A 6 -29.33 6.22 -8.69
N PRO A 7 -29.25 5.52 -7.55
CA PRO A 7 -28.36 5.95 -6.49
C PRO A 7 -26.94 5.82 -7.07
N THR A 8 -26.39 6.94 -7.51
CA THR A 8 -24.95 7.07 -7.75
C THR A 8 -24.32 7.05 -6.36
N ASN A 9 -24.06 5.84 -5.87
CA ASN A 9 -23.13 5.62 -4.77
C ASN A 9 -21.73 5.98 -5.30
N ASP A 10 -21.47 7.27 -5.45
CA ASP A 10 -20.13 7.86 -5.52
C ASP A 10 -19.67 8.14 -4.08
N GLU A 11 -19.78 7.14 -3.22
CA GLU A 11 -19.14 7.12 -1.90
C GLU A 11 -17.80 6.40 -2.06
N ASN A 12 -16.92 7.00 -2.86
CA ASN A 12 -15.51 6.94 -2.53
C ASN A 12 -15.27 8.25 -1.76
N GLU A 13 -15.68 8.23 -0.50
CA GLU A 13 -15.08 9.09 0.52
C GLU A 13 -13.91 8.29 1.05
N ASP A 14 -12.91 8.19 0.18
CA ASP A 14 -11.56 7.83 0.51
C ASP A 14 -11.02 8.89 1.48
N ASP A 15 -11.19 8.64 2.78
CA ASP A 15 -10.39 9.23 3.85
C ASP A 15 -8.95 8.66 3.71
N GLU A 16 -8.35 8.92 2.55
CA GLU A 16 -7.31 8.11 1.91
C GLU A 16 -5.91 8.43 2.42
N THR A 17 -5.75 9.39 3.33
CA THR A 17 -4.41 9.87 3.67
C THR A 17 -3.64 8.83 4.47
N ASP A 18 -4.22 8.27 5.53
CA ASP A 18 -3.53 7.30 6.39
C ASP A 18 -3.36 5.93 5.70
N GLU A 19 -4.42 5.44 5.06
CA GLU A 19 -4.44 4.09 4.49
C GLU A 19 -3.67 4.01 3.15
N ALA A 20 -3.71 5.07 2.32
CA ALA A 20 -2.88 5.13 1.13
C ALA A 20 -1.39 5.29 1.49
N ASN A 21 -1.05 6.03 2.56
CA ASN A 21 0.33 6.16 3.01
C ASN A 21 0.93 4.80 3.38
N LEU A 22 0.15 3.94 4.04
CA LEU A 22 0.56 2.58 4.38
C LEU A 22 0.66 1.68 3.13
N GLY A 23 -0.31 1.75 2.23
CA GLY A 23 -0.31 1.01 0.96
C GLY A 23 0.86 1.37 0.05
N VAL A 24 1.18 2.66 -0.08
CA VAL A 24 2.33 3.17 -0.85
C VAL A 24 3.65 2.69 -0.23
N GLY A 25 3.78 2.75 1.09
CA GLY A 25 4.96 2.24 1.80
C GLY A 25 5.22 0.76 1.47
N ILE A 26 4.18 -0.08 1.58
CA ILE A 26 4.27 -1.51 1.25
C ILE A 26 4.62 -1.72 -0.22
N ALA A 27 3.98 -1.02 -1.15
CA ALA A 27 4.27 -1.14 -2.59
C ALA A 27 5.74 -0.84 -2.91
N ILE A 28 6.28 0.24 -2.35
CA ILE A 28 7.70 0.61 -2.50
C ILE A 28 8.60 -0.45 -1.89
N GLY A 29 8.36 -0.86 -0.64
CA GLY A 29 9.19 -1.85 0.05
C GLY A 29 9.21 -3.22 -0.65
N VAL A 30 8.05 -3.68 -1.13
CA VAL A 30 7.92 -4.94 -1.89
C VAL A 30 8.65 -4.84 -3.22
N SER A 31 8.47 -3.76 -3.99
CA SER A 31 9.13 -3.61 -5.29
C SER A 31 10.66 -3.65 -5.17
N ILE A 32 11.23 -2.98 -4.16
CA ILE A 32 12.67 -2.98 -3.87
C ILE A 32 13.11 -4.35 -3.37
N GLY A 33 12.40 -4.95 -2.42
CA GLY A 33 12.74 -6.27 -1.87
C GLY A 33 12.72 -7.38 -2.92
N VAL A 34 11.77 -7.33 -3.86
CA VAL A 34 11.69 -8.26 -4.99
C VAL A 34 12.80 -7.99 -6.00
N ALA A 35 13.10 -6.72 -6.33
CA ALA A 35 14.20 -6.39 -7.24
C ALA A 35 15.56 -6.87 -6.71
N ILE A 36 15.85 -6.66 -5.42
CA ILE A 36 17.11 -7.11 -4.80
C ILE A 36 17.11 -8.62 -4.58
N GLY A 37 15.98 -9.20 -4.18
CA GLY A 37 15.86 -10.63 -3.92
C GLY A 37 15.96 -11.48 -5.19
N THR A 38 15.43 -10.99 -6.32
CA THR A 38 15.62 -11.61 -7.64
C THR A 38 17.07 -11.51 -8.09
N ALA A 39 17.72 -10.36 -7.90
CA ALA A 39 19.13 -10.19 -8.23
C ALA A 39 20.09 -11.03 -7.36
N SER A 40 19.67 -11.37 -6.13
CA SER A 40 20.46 -12.15 -5.17
C SER A 40 20.15 -13.66 -5.18
N ASP A 41 19.27 -14.12 -6.07
CA ASP A 41 18.74 -15.50 -6.10
C ASP A 41 18.20 -15.97 -4.72
N ASN A 42 17.80 -15.03 -3.87
CA ASN A 42 17.40 -15.25 -2.48
C ASN A 42 16.18 -14.41 -2.10
N LEU A 43 15.08 -14.62 -2.83
CA LEU A 43 13.81 -13.96 -2.55
C LEU A 43 13.28 -14.27 -1.15
N ALA A 44 13.50 -15.48 -0.63
CA ALA A 44 13.03 -15.88 0.69
C ALA A 44 13.59 -15.00 1.82
N LEU A 45 14.80 -14.47 1.64
CA LEU A 45 15.46 -13.63 2.65
C LEU A 45 15.15 -12.15 2.43
N TRP A 46 15.05 -11.71 1.17
CA TRP A 46 14.84 -10.31 0.81
C TRP A 46 13.37 -9.85 0.81
N LEU A 47 12.40 -10.75 0.58
CA LEU A 47 10.97 -10.41 0.68
C LEU A 47 10.56 -9.89 2.06
N PRO A 48 10.80 -10.61 3.17
CA PRO A 48 10.42 -10.13 4.49
C PRO A 48 11.13 -8.83 4.87
N VAL A 49 12.37 -8.63 4.41
CA VAL A 49 13.11 -7.37 4.59
C VAL A 49 12.43 -6.22 3.84
N GLY A 50 12.05 -6.42 2.57
CA GLY A 50 11.34 -5.43 1.77
C GLY A 50 9.97 -5.07 2.34
N VAL A 51 9.20 -6.06 2.78
CA VAL A 51 7.89 -5.82 3.43
C VAL A 51 8.08 -5.08 4.75
N ALA A 52 9.02 -5.50 5.60
CA ALA A 52 9.28 -4.83 6.88
C ALA A 52 9.70 -3.36 6.68
N LEU A 53 10.54 -3.08 5.69
CA LEU A 53 10.90 -1.71 5.31
C LEU A 53 9.70 -0.91 4.81
N GLY A 54 8.91 -1.50 3.91
CA GLY A 54 7.72 -0.83 3.37
C GLY A 54 6.68 -0.50 4.44
N VAL A 55 6.43 -1.45 5.34
CA VAL A 55 5.56 -1.24 6.51
C VAL A 55 6.16 -0.21 7.46
N ALA A 56 7.47 -0.25 7.75
CA ALA A 56 8.10 0.74 8.63
C ALA A 56 8.02 2.17 8.06
N VAL A 57 8.14 2.31 6.74
CA VAL A 57 8.01 3.61 6.06
C VAL A 57 6.55 4.08 6.05
N GLY A 58 5.61 3.21 5.68
CA GLY A 58 4.18 3.53 5.67
C GLY A 58 3.63 3.83 7.06
N ALA A 59 3.90 2.95 8.03
CA ALA A 59 3.54 3.14 9.43
C ALA A 59 4.28 4.32 10.07
N GLY A 60 5.53 4.59 9.66
CA GLY A 60 6.27 5.76 10.12
C GLY A 60 5.72 7.08 9.59
N TRP A 61 5.03 7.10 8.44
CA TRP A 61 4.27 8.25 7.94
C TRP A 61 2.92 8.38 8.64
N ASN A 62 2.23 7.28 8.90
CA ASN A 62 0.96 7.26 9.65
C ASN A 62 1.15 7.62 11.14
N ALA A 63 2.28 7.26 11.75
CA ALA A 63 2.54 7.49 13.19
C ALA A 63 2.88 8.95 13.54
N ARG A 64 2.95 9.85 12.55
CA ARG A 64 3.28 11.27 12.72
C ARG A 64 2.12 12.21 12.36
N GLU A 65 0.95 11.65 12.09
CA GLU A 65 -0.36 12.34 11.99
C GLU A 65 -1.10 12.18 13.33
#